data_AF-A0A5K0X161-F1
#
_entry.id   AF-A0A5K0X161-F1
#
_cell.length_a   1.000
_cell.length_b   1.000
_cell.length_c   1.000
_cell.angle_alpha   90.00
_cell.angle_beta   90.00
_cell.angle_gamma   90.00
#
_symmetry.space_group_name_H-M   'P 1'
#
loop_
_entity.id
_entity.type
_entity.pdbx_description
1 polymer ?
#
loop_
_entity_poly.entity_id
_entity_poly.type
_entity_poly.pdbx_seq_one_letter_code
_entity_poly.pdbx_strand_id
1 'polypeptide(L)' 'GRIGHMVDCTRRALQCLRSAAESGQTEVEINGFFNRLTADIICRTEFDINYEKGKKIFDLLTTLQHHSSKASRHLWFPGS' A
#
# COMPACT_ATOMS: atom_id res chain seq x y z
N GLY A 1 -5.10 -3.46 -18.04
CA GLY A 1 -4.59 -4.85 -18.06
C GLY A 1 -3.29 -4.93 -17.28
N ARG A 2 -3.00 -6.03 -16.56
CA ARG A 2 -1.93 -6.11 -15.54
C ARG A 2 -0.57 -5.57 -15.99
N ILE A 3 -0.12 -5.90 -17.21
CA ILE A 3 1.14 -5.39 -17.78
C ILE A 3 1.15 -3.86 -17.91
N GLY A 4 0.02 -3.26 -18.33
CA GLY A 4 -0.12 -1.80 -18.41
C GLY A 4 0.04 -1.13 -17.05
N HIS A 5 -0.54 -1.71 -15.99
CA HIS A 5 -0.37 -1.19 -14.63
C HIS A 5 1.08 -1.27 -14.15
N MET A 6 1.80 -2.36 -14.47
CA MET A 6 3.22 -2.49 -14.14
C MET A 6 4.05 -1.41 -14.84
N VAL A 7 3.84 -1.21 -16.14
CA VAL A 7 4.53 -0.17 -16.94
C VAL A 7 4.24 1.22 -16.36
N ASP A 8 2.98 1.52 -16.02
CA ASP A 8 2.61 2.80 -15.44
C ASP A 8 3.18 3.04 -14.03
N CYS A 9 3.34 1.99 -13.21
CA CYS A 9 4.03 2.09 -11.92
C CYS A 9 5.50 2.42 -12.12
N THR A 10 6.20 1.69 -12.99
CA THR A 10 7.61 1.92 -13.28
C THR A 10 7.84 3.31 -13.88
N ARG A 11 6.98 3.75 -14.81
CA ARG A 11 7.06 5.10 -15.39
C ARG A 11 6.97 6.19 -14.33
N ARG A 12 6.03 6.08 -13.39
CA ARG A 12 5.87 7.06 -12.30
C ARG A 12 7.07 7.03 -11.34
N ALA A 13 7.58 5.85 -11.02
CA ALA A 13 8.77 5.71 -10.18
C ALA A 13 10.01 6.36 -10.82
N LEU A 14 10.23 6.17 -12.12
CA LEU A 14 11.29 6.85 -12.87
C LEU A 14 11.11 8.37 -12.91
N GLN A 15 9.87 8.85 -13.03
CA GLN A 15 9.57 10.29 -12.94
C GLN A 15 9.95 10.85 -11.56
N CYS A 16 9.65 10.14 -10.47
CA CYS A 16 10.06 10.56 -9.13
C CYS A 16 11.59 10.62 -8.98
N LEU A 17 12.33 9.63 -9.51
CA LEU A 17 13.80 9.65 -9.52
C LEU A 17 14.36 10.83 -10.31
N ARG A 18 13.76 11.11 -11.48
CA ARG A 18 14.18 12.24 -12.31
C ARG A 18 13.95 13.56 -11.59
N SER A 19 12.80 13.75 -10.97
CA SER A 19 12.51 14.97 -10.19
C SER A 19 13.44 15.13 -8.99
N ALA A 20 13.81 14.04 -8.33
CA ALA A 20 14.82 14.05 -7.27
C ALA A 20 16.18 14.51 -7.81
N ALA A 21 16.64 13.94 -8.93
CA ALA A 21 17.89 14.36 -9.58
C ALA A 21 17.87 15.83 -10.00
N GLU A 22 16.77 16.31 -10.58
CA GLU A 22 16.57 17.72 -10.96
C GLU A 22 16.57 18.66 -9.74
N SER A 23 16.19 18.18 -8.56
CA SER A 23 16.28 18.94 -7.29
C SER A 23 17.69 19.00 -6.69
N GLY A 24 18.67 18.37 -7.33
CA GLY A 24 20.06 18.32 -6.87
C GLY A 24 20.38 17.12 -5.95
N GLN A 25 19.46 16.17 -5.75
CA GLN A 25 19.81 14.90 -5.10
C GLN A 25 20.73 14.09 -6.02
N THR A 26 21.93 13.79 -5.55
CA THR A 26 22.92 12.98 -6.25
C THR A 26 22.88 11.50 -5.85
N GLU A 27 22.24 11.19 -4.72
CA GLU A 27 22.13 9.83 -4.17
C GLU A 27 20.68 9.51 -3.81
N VAL A 28 20.29 8.25 -3.99
CA VAL A 28 18.95 7.74 -3.67
C VAL A 28 19.06 6.42 -2.92
N GLU A 29 18.23 6.26 -1.90
CA GLU A 29 18.09 5.03 -1.12
C GLU A 29 17.31 3.98 -1.96
N ILE A 30 18.06 3.01 -2.51
CA ILE A 30 17.55 2.06 -3.50
C ILE A 30 16.52 1.08 -2.91
N ASN A 31 16.65 0.66 -1.65
CA ASN A 31 15.74 -0.29 -1.02
C ASN A 31 14.36 0.34 -0.79
N GLY A 32 14.27 1.57 -0.27
CA GLY A 32 13.02 2.31 -0.13
C GLY A 32 12.36 2.60 -1.47
N PHE A 33 13.15 2.93 -2.50
CA PHE A 33 12.65 3.08 -3.87
C PHE A 33 12.01 1.79 -4.40
N PHE A 34 12.72 0.66 -4.32
CA PHE A 34 12.20 -0.63 -4.80
C PHE A 34 11.02 -1.13 -3.97
N ASN A 35 11.03 -0.94 -2.65
CA ASN A 35 9.91 -1.29 -1.79
C ASN A 35 8.65 -0.51 -2.21
N ARG A 36 8.78 0.79 -2.47
CA ARG A 36 7.65 1.60 -2.91
C ARG A 36 7.15 1.20 -4.30
N LEU A 37 8.05 0.98 -5.26
CA LEU A 37 7.67 0.52 -6.61
C LEU A 37 6.95 -0.84 -6.56
N THR A 38 7.50 -1.80 -5.82
CA THR A 38 6.93 -3.14 -5.67
C THR A 38 5.54 -3.08 -5.07
N ALA A 39 5.36 -2.27 -4.02
CA ALA A 39 4.08 -2.11 -3.38
C ALA A 39 3.05 -1.43 -4.29
N ASP A 40 3.45 -0.41 -5.07
CA ASP A 40 2.58 0.24 -6.05
C ASP A 40 2.17 -0.70 -7.19
N ILE A 41 3.06 -1.60 -7.63
CA ILE A 41 2.75 -2.66 -8.60
C ILE A 41 1.70 -3.62 -8.03
N ILE A 42 1.93 -4.22 -6.86
CA ILE A 42 1.00 -5.17 -6.24
C ILE A 42 -0.37 -4.53 -6.04
N CYS A 43 -0.40 -3.32 -5.48
CA CYS A 43 -1.65 -2.60 -5.23
C CYS A 43 -2.42 -2.34 -6.53
N ARG A 44 -1.74 -1.94 -7.62
CA ARG A 44 -2.42 -1.67 -8.89
C ARG A 44 -2.81 -2.93 -9.65
N THR A 45 -2.01 -3.99 -9.62
CA THR A 45 -2.29 -5.20 -10.42
C THR A 45 -3.32 -6.11 -9.77
N GLU A 46 -3.30 -6.21 -8.45
CA GLU A 46 -4.17 -7.15 -7.72
C GLU A 46 -5.44 -6.48 -7.18
N PHE A 47 -5.37 -5.19 -6.88
CA PHE A 47 -6.44 -4.48 -6.18
C PHE A 47 -6.94 -3.24 -6.93
N ASP A 48 -6.35 -2.90 -8.08
CA ASP A 48 -6.65 -1.70 -8.88
C ASP A 48 -6.63 -0.39 -8.07
N ILE A 49 -5.73 -0.31 -7.08
CA ILE A 49 -5.53 0.86 -6.22
C ILE A 49 -4.05 1.23 -6.14
N ASN A 50 -3.73 2.42 -5.65
CA ASN A 50 -2.34 2.79 -5.35
C ASN A 50 -1.91 2.32 -3.96
N TYR A 51 -0.59 2.35 -3.71
CA TYR A 51 -0.01 1.88 -2.46
C TYR A 51 -0.58 2.58 -1.21
N GLU A 52 -0.71 3.90 -1.23
CA GLU A 52 -1.22 4.68 -0.07
C GLU A 52 -2.66 4.31 0.28
N LYS A 53 -3.52 4.11 -0.73
CA LYS A 53 -4.89 3.64 -0.53
C LYS A 53 -4.90 2.23 0.04
N GLY A 54 -4.02 1.35 -0.45
CA GLY A 54 -3.82 0.01 0.10
C GLY A 54 -3.49 0.04 1.58
N LYS A 55 -2.50 0.85 1.98
CA LYS A 55 -2.11 1.02 3.40
C LYS A 55 -3.29 1.45 4.28
N LYS A 56 -4.04 2.46 3.83
CA LYS A 56 -5.24 2.94 4.56
C LYS A 56 -6.30 1.85 4.75
N ILE A 57 -6.49 0.97 3.76
CA ILE A 57 -7.42 -0.16 3.87
C ILE A 57 -6.98 -1.12 4.97
N PHE A 58 -5.69 -1.49 5.01
CA PHE A 58 -5.18 -2.38 6.05
C PHE A 58 -5.25 -1.77 7.46
N ASP A 59 -5.00 -0.47 7.61
CA ASP A 59 -5.16 0.22 8.90
C ASP A 59 -6.62 0.18 9.39
N LEU A 60 -7.58 0.39 8.47
CA LEU A 60 -9.01 0.30 8.77
C LEU A 60 -9.44 -1.13 9.12
N LEU A 61 -8.96 -2.12 8.38
CA LEU A 61 -9.23 -3.54 8.66
C LEU A 61 -8.69 -3.95 10.04
N THR A 62 -7.48 -3.51 10.39
CA THR A 62 -6.87 -3.75 11.70
C THR A 62 -7.71 -3.14 12.82
N THR A 63 -8.16 -1.89 12.62
CA THR A 63 -9.05 -1.20 13.56
C THR A 63 -10.37 -1.94 13.73
N LEU A 64 -10.99 -2.37 12.63
CA LEU A 64 -12.23 -3.13 12.64
C LEU A 64 -12.08 -4.47 13.37
N GLN A 65 -11.00 -5.21 13.12
CA GLN A 65 -10.68 -6.47 13.79
C GLN A 65 -10.55 -6.27 15.30
N HIS A 66 -9.86 -5.20 15.72
CA HIS A 66 -9.73 -4.85 17.13
C HIS A 66 -11.10 -4.60 17.78
N HIS A 67 -11.96 -3.77 17.16
CA HIS A 67 -13.30 -3.50 17.68
C HIS A 67 -14.19 -4.74 17.69
N SER A 68 -14.15 -5.55 16.63
CA SER A 68 -14.93 -6.80 16.53
C SER A 68 -14.53 -7.79 17.63
N SER A 69 -13.23 -7.92 17.91
CA SER A 69 -12.73 -8.77 19.00
C SER A 69 -13.20 -8.30 20.39
N LYS A 70 -13.32 -6.97 20.59
CA LYS A 70 -13.88 -6.39 21.82
C LYS A 70 -15.37 -6.67 21.92
N ALA A 71 -16.14 -6.43 20.87
CA ALA A 71 -17.58 -6.66 20.86
C ALA A 71 -17.92 -8.14 21.10
N SER A 72 -17.22 -9.06 20.42
CA SER A 72 -17.43 -10.50 20.56
C SER A 72 -17.22 -11.02 21.99
N ARG A 73 -16.35 -10.39 22.79
CA ARG A 73 -16.14 -10.76 24.21
C ARG A 73 -17.31 -10.39 25.12
N HIS A 74 -18.22 -9.53 24.68
CA HIS A 74 -19.41 -9.11 25.44
C HIS A 74 -20.68 -9.83 24.97
N LEU A 75 -20.60 -10.61 23.88
CA LEU A 75 -21.66 -11.50 23.39
C LEU A 75 -21.58 -12.86 24.10
N TRP A 76 -21.66 -12.88 25.43
CA TRP A 76 -21.87 -14.11 26.18
C TRP A 76 -23.38 -14.29 26.38
N PHE A 77 -24.01 -15.17 25.60
CA PHE A 77 -25.35 -15.66 25.90
C PHE A 77 -25.19 -16.89 26.80
N PRO A 78 -25.55 -16.83 28.10
CA PRO A 78 -25.56 -18.03 28.92
C PRO A 78 -26.56 -19.02 28.32
N GLY A 79 -26.09 -20.25 28.05
CA GLY A 79 -26.90 -21.33 27.53
C GLY A 79 -28.02 -21.72 28.51
N SER A 80 -29.18 -22.06 27.95
CA SER A 80 -30.39 -22.56 28.61
C SER A 80 -30.18 -23.88 29.34
#